data_AF-A0A660MSV7-F1
#
_entry.id   AF-A0A660MSV7-F1
#
_cell.length_a   1.000
_cell.length_b   1.000
_cell.length_c   1.000
_cell.angle_alpha   90.00
_cell.angle_beta   90.00
_cell.angle_gamma   90.00
#
_symmetry.space_group_name_H-M   'P 1'
#
loop_
_entity.id
_entity.type
_entity.pdbx_description
1 polymer ?
#
loop_
_entity_poly.entity_id
_entity_poly.type
_entity_poly.pdbx_seq_one_letter_code
_entity_poly.pdbx_strand_id
1 'polypeptide(L)'
;YDNYNSILFHKEAQKEGKLLHKSIDEKTYSTKKNILQNLDVYNEYYKILGKIDIFNIETGELIERKTQIFKDENGKEKIYRGQRYQLWGQMFCLEEMGFEVKSLWIYSIKDNKKYRIYKPSKKEILEFEKTLEKYRKFDLLQKHWKQNANKCKECIYNELCDYYIGEKTEQLQLFNNK
;
A
#
# COMPACT_ATOMS: atom_id res chain seq x y z
N TYR A 1 -10.66 -20.69 -9.31
CA TYR A 1 -9.45 -21.00 -8.54
C TYR A 1 -8.27 -20.69 -9.44
N ASP A 2 -7.93 -19.39 -9.54
CA ASP A 2 -6.86 -18.93 -10.42
C ASP A 2 -5.52 -19.00 -9.67
N ASN A 3 -4.56 -19.61 -10.35
CA ASN A 3 -3.14 -19.70 -10.06
C ASN A 3 -2.65 -18.76 -8.95
N TYR A 4 -2.59 -19.29 -7.72
CA TYR A 4 -1.76 -18.74 -6.67
C TYR A 4 -0.31 -18.90 -7.14
N ASN A 5 0.26 -17.81 -7.64
CA ASN A 5 1.59 -17.76 -8.22
C ASN A 5 2.62 -17.93 -7.08
N SER A 6 2.84 -19.18 -6.67
CA SER A 6 3.80 -19.63 -5.65
C SER A 6 5.26 -19.34 -6.04
N ILE A 7 5.49 -18.83 -7.25
CA ILE A 7 6.79 -18.46 -7.81
C ILE A 7 7.28 -17.09 -7.28
N LEU A 8 6.39 -16.23 -6.76
CA LEU A 8 6.76 -14.89 -6.28
C LEU A 8 7.54 -14.86 -4.95
N PHE A 9 7.57 -15.95 -4.19
CA PHE A 9 8.08 -15.93 -2.82
C PHE A 9 9.52 -16.40 -2.61
N HIS A 10 10.18 -17.01 -3.61
CA HIS A 10 11.51 -17.56 -3.38
C HIS A 10 12.48 -17.33 -4.54
N LYS A 11 13.46 -16.45 -4.28
CA LYS A 11 14.76 -16.22 -4.98
C LYS A 11 14.85 -15.10 -6.03
N GLU A 12 13.77 -14.53 -6.57
CA GLU A 12 13.89 -13.45 -7.57
C GLU A 12 14.07 -12.03 -6.99
N ALA A 13 13.45 -11.71 -5.86
CA ALA A 13 13.57 -10.39 -5.21
C ALA A 13 15.04 -10.00 -4.91
N GLN A 14 15.91 -10.98 -4.63
CA GLN A 14 17.35 -10.73 -4.42
C GLN A 14 18.13 -10.44 -5.72
N LYS A 15 17.66 -10.92 -6.87
CA LYS A 15 18.29 -10.67 -8.18
C LYS A 15 17.74 -9.39 -8.83
N GLU A 16 16.42 -9.16 -8.77
CA GLU A 16 15.80 -7.96 -9.30
C GLU A 16 16.17 -6.71 -8.50
N GLY A 17 16.19 -6.77 -7.16
CA GLY A 17 16.65 -5.65 -6.34
C GLY A 17 18.10 -5.23 -6.65
N LYS A 18 18.98 -6.21 -6.94
CA LYS A 18 20.37 -5.94 -7.39
C LYS A 18 20.44 -5.43 -8.83
N LEU A 19 19.58 -5.91 -9.72
CA LEU A 19 19.48 -5.45 -11.12
C LEU A 19 18.92 -4.03 -11.20
N LEU A 20 17.92 -3.68 -10.38
CA LEU A 20 17.38 -2.33 -10.23
C LEU A 20 18.41 -1.36 -9.64
N HIS A 21 19.16 -1.76 -8.61
CA HIS A 21 20.29 -0.97 -8.13
C HIS A 21 21.34 -0.73 -9.23
N LYS A 22 21.70 -1.78 -10.00
CA LYS A 22 22.63 -1.64 -11.13
C LYS A 22 22.09 -0.80 -12.30
N SER A 23 20.80 -0.90 -12.62
CA SER A 23 20.22 -0.15 -13.75
C SER A 23 20.01 1.33 -13.42
N ILE A 24 19.84 1.67 -12.13
CA ILE A 24 19.90 3.05 -11.63
C ILE A 24 21.31 3.63 -11.81
N ASP A 25 22.36 2.84 -11.55
CA ASP A 25 23.75 3.24 -11.80
C ASP A 25 24.04 3.47 -13.30
N GLU A 26 23.37 2.75 -14.21
CA GLU A 26 23.67 2.77 -15.66
C GLU A 26 22.83 3.77 -16.50
N LYS A 27 21.89 4.53 -15.90
CA LYS A 27 21.18 5.70 -16.51
C LYS A 27 20.64 5.55 -17.95
N THR A 28 20.32 4.35 -18.43
CA THR A 28 19.80 4.15 -19.80
C THR A 28 18.27 4.00 -19.81
N TYR A 29 17.53 5.11 -19.89
CA TYR A 29 16.11 5.07 -20.25
C TYR A 29 15.73 6.16 -21.27
N SER A 30 14.78 5.82 -22.16
CA SER A 30 14.42 6.47 -23.44
C SER A 30 13.35 7.58 -23.29
N THR A 31 12.97 8.22 -24.41
CA THR A 31 12.54 9.62 -24.70
C THR A 31 11.39 10.29 -23.93
N LYS A 32 10.92 9.75 -22.81
CA LYS A 32 10.42 10.55 -21.67
C LYS A 32 11.27 10.24 -20.45
N LYS A 33 12.59 10.48 -20.56
CA LYS A 33 13.63 10.02 -19.61
C LYS A 33 13.34 10.29 -18.14
N ASN A 34 12.45 11.24 -17.85
CA ASN A 34 12.19 11.75 -16.51
C ASN A 34 10.94 11.15 -15.85
N ILE A 35 10.11 10.33 -16.51
CA ILE A 35 8.91 9.74 -15.88
C ILE A 35 9.04 8.23 -15.72
N LEU A 36 9.07 7.76 -14.48
CA LEU A 36 8.98 6.35 -14.11
C LEU A 36 7.50 5.98 -13.88
N GLN A 37 7.04 4.87 -14.45
CA GLN A 37 5.69 4.36 -14.25
C GLN A 37 5.71 2.86 -14.04
N ASN A 38 4.75 2.34 -13.27
CA ASN A 38 4.62 0.92 -12.95
C ASN A 38 5.91 0.28 -12.39
N LEU A 39 6.77 1.08 -11.76
CA LEU A 39 8.07 0.65 -11.25
C LEU A 39 7.88 -0.13 -9.96
N ASP A 40 8.35 -1.37 -9.94
CA ASP A 40 8.41 -2.15 -8.71
C ASP A 40 9.56 -1.65 -7.84
N VAL A 41 9.28 -1.42 -6.57
CA VAL A 41 10.19 -0.80 -5.61
C VAL A 41 10.21 -1.57 -4.30
N TYR A 42 11.33 -1.50 -3.62
CA TYR A 42 11.54 -2.15 -2.34
C TYR A 42 12.27 -1.21 -1.40
N ASN A 43 11.91 -1.26 -0.12
CA ASN A 43 12.65 -0.61 0.95
C ASN A 43 13.16 -1.68 1.92
N GLU A 44 14.48 -1.78 2.06
CA GLU A 44 15.20 -2.76 2.88
C GLU A 44 15.00 -2.50 4.37
N TYR A 45 14.99 -1.23 4.81
CA TYR A 45 14.79 -0.89 6.21
C TYR A 45 13.39 -1.30 6.72
N TYR A 46 12.34 -0.91 6.00
CA TYR A 46 10.95 -1.21 6.32
C TYR A 46 10.49 -2.56 5.78
N LYS A 47 11.27 -3.28 4.97
CA LYS A 47 10.87 -4.55 4.36
C LYS A 47 9.52 -4.44 3.62
N ILE A 48 9.33 -3.33 2.90
CA ILE A 48 8.10 -3.06 2.15
C ILE A 48 8.40 -3.19 0.67
N LEU A 49 7.52 -3.90 -0.03
CA LEU A 49 7.44 -3.94 -1.49
C LEU A 49 6.29 -3.05 -1.94
N GLY A 50 6.46 -2.37 -3.07
CA GLY A 50 5.44 -1.53 -3.66
C GLY A 50 5.59 -1.43 -5.16
N LYS A 51 4.57 -0.85 -5.80
CA LYS A 51 4.58 -0.49 -7.21
C LYS A 51 4.24 0.98 -7.32
N ILE A 52 5.09 1.74 -8.00
CA ILE A 52 4.91 3.18 -8.23
C ILE A 52 4.01 3.36 -9.43
N ASP A 53 2.92 4.10 -9.27
CA ASP A 53 2.08 4.50 -10.40
C ASP A 53 2.84 5.44 -11.33
N ILE A 54 3.26 6.60 -10.81
CA ILE A 54 3.98 7.64 -11.56
C ILE A 54 4.97 8.34 -10.64
N PHE A 55 6.23 8.46 -11.07
CA PHE A 55 7.22 9.33 -10.47
C PHE A 55 7.92 10.18 -11.54
N ASN A 56 7.99 11.48 -11.33
CA ASN A 56 8.75 12.39 -12.18
C ASN A 56 10.10 12.69 -11.53
N ILE A 57 11.18 12.20 -12.12
CA ILE A 57 12.58 12.36 -11.70
C ILE A 57 12.99 13.83 -11.70
N GLU A 58 12.55 14.61 -12.68
CA GLU A 58 12.93 16.02 -12.83
C GLU A 58 12.27 16.88 -11.76
N THR A 59 10.95 16.71 -11.57
CA THR A 59 10.19 17.51 -10.59
C THR A 59 10.20 16.90 -9.18
N GLY A 60 10.65 15.65 -9.02
CA GLY A 60 10.56 14.89 -7.77
C GLY A 60 9.12 14.59 -7.34
N GLU A 61 8.18 14.54 -8.29
CA GLU A 61 6.75 14.30 -8.01
C GLU A 61 6.40 12.82 -8.03
N LEU A 62 6.03 12.29 -6.87
CA LEU A 62 5.43 10.97 -6.72
C LEU A 62 3.90 11.09 -6.69
N ILE A 63 3.23 10.36 -7.56
CA ILE A 63 1.78 10.37 -7.72
C ILE A 63 1.24 8.94 -7.65
N GLU A 64 0.41 8.67 -6.65
CA GLU A 64 -0.42 7.46 -6.54
C GLU A 64 -1.79 7.75 -7.17
N ARG A 65 -2.29 6.87 -8.03
CA ARG A 65 -3.60 7.02 -8.68
C ARG A 65 -4.62 6.17 -7.97
N LYS A 66 -5.79 6.76 -7.71
CA LYS A 66 -6.98 6.05 -7.23
C LYS A 66 -8.12 6.30 -8.20
N THR A 67 -8.93 5.28 -8.45
CA THR A 67 -10.14 5.42 -9.28
C THR A 67 -11.03 6.55 -8.78
N GLN A 68 -11.25 6.61 -7.46
CA GLN A 68 -12.03 7.64 -6.81
C GLN A 68 -11.57 7.81 -5.35
N ILE A 69 -11.66 9.04 -4.82
CA ILE A 69 -11.52 9.27 -3.38
C ILE A 69 -12.88 9.06 -2.70
N PHE A 70 -12.86 8.39 -1.55
CA PHE A 70 -14.06 8.18 -0.76
C PHE A 70 -14.69 9.51 -0.36
N LYS A 71 -16.01 9.61 -0.50
CA LYS A 71 -16.81 10.74 -0.03
C LYS A 71 -17.68 10.22 1.11
N ASP A 72 -17.73 10.95 2.22
CA ASP A 72 -18.60 10.60 3.35
C ASP A 72 -20.07 10.88 3.05
N GLU A 73 -20.94 10.60 4.03
CA GLU A 73 -22.40 10.79 3.94
C GLU A 73 -22.82 12.22 3.60
N ASN A 74 -21.96 13.21 3.87
CA ASN A 74 -22.18 14.62 3.53
C ASN A 74 -21.52 15.01 2.20
N GLY A 75 -21.01 14.05 1.44
CA GLY A 75 -20.33 14.25 0.17
C GLY A 75 -18.89 14.78 0.31
N LYS A 76 -18.33 14.82 1.53
CA LYS A 76 -16.98 15.35 1.74
C LYS A 76 -15.91 14.31 1.45
N GLU A 77 -14.95 14.67 0.61
CA GLU A 77 -13.82 13.83 0.24
C GLU A 77 -12.92 13.55 1.47
N LYS A 78 -12.55 12.29 1.63
CA LYS A 78 -11.75 11.82 2.77
C LYS A 78 -10.59 10.97 2.29
N ILE A 79 -9.38 11.44 2.60
CA ILE A 79 -8.14 10.66 2.41
C ILE A 79 -7.89 9.86 3.68
N TYR A 80 -7.90 8.54 3.55
CA TYR A 80 -7.65 7.65 4.68
C TYR A 80 -6.17 7.55 5.00
N ARG A 81 -5.87 7.30 6.28
CA ARG A 81 -4.50 7.10 6.77
C ARG A 81 -3.74 6.03 5.99
N GLY A 82 -4.41 4.93 5.62
CA GLY A 82 -3.80 3.86 4.81
C GLY A 82 -3.30 4.34 3.44
N GLN A 83 -4.04 5.26 2.79
CA GLN A 83 -3.61 5.82 1.51
C GLN A 83 -2.37 6.70 1.66
N ARG A 84 -2.29 7.47 2.75
CA ARG A 84 -1.08 8.23 3.09
C ARG A 84 0.12 7.30 3.36
N TYR A 85 -0.10 6.25 4.13
CA TYR A 85 0.95 5.28 4.47
C TYR A 85 1.45 4.52 3.24
N GLN A 86 0.56 4.17 2.31
CA GLN A 86 0.94 3.58 1.04
C GLN A 86 1.90 4.51 0.27
N LEU A 87 1.53 5.78 0.14
CA LEU A 87 2.32 6.78 -0.57
C LEU A 87 3.65 7.09 0.12
N TRP A 88 3.68 7.08 1.46
CA TRP A 88 4.93 7.21 2.22
C TRP A 88 5.82 5.98 2.07
N GLY A 89 5.26 4.76 2.08
CA GLY A 89 6.03 3.55 1.82
C GLY A 89 6.73 3.61 0.46
N GLN A 90 6.00 4.00 -0.59
CA GLN A 90 6.54 4.24 -1.92
C GLN A 90 7.63 5.33 -1.94
N MET A 91 7.42 6.44 -1.22
CA MET A 91 8.42 7.50 -1.05
C MET A 91 9.71 6.97 -0.42
N PHE A 92 9.62 6.21 0.68
CA PHE A 92 10.79 5.65 1.34
C PHE A 92 11.55 4.65 0.46
N CYS A 93 10.86 3.88 -0.39
CA CYS A 93 11.52 3.02 -1.37
C CYS A 93 12.31 3.87 -2.38
N LEU A 94 11.70 4.91 -2.94
CA LEU A 94 12.38 5.80 -3.90
C LEU A 94 13.57 6.54 -3.28
N GLU A 95 13.42 7.04 -2.04
CA GLU A 95 14.51 7.73 -1.33
C GLU A 95 15.67 6.77 -1.01
N GLU A 96 15.41 5.50 -0.65
CA GLU A 96 16.45 4.47 -0.45
C GLU A 96 17.15 4.08 -1.76
N MET A 97 16.41 4.09 -2.88
CA MET A 97 16.96 3.90 -4.23
C MET A 97 17.77 5.12 -4.73
N GLY A 98 17.82 6.22 -3.96
CA GLY A 98 18.60 7.42 -4.29
C GLY A 98 17.85 8.49 -5.08
N PHE A 99 16.54 8.35 -5.29
CA PHE A 99 15.72 9.38 -5.92
C PHE A 99 15.30 10.46 -4.91
N GLU A 100 15.33 11.72 -5.35
CA GLU A 100 14.83 12.84 -4.54
C GLU A 100 13.32 13.01 -4.74
N VAL A 101 12.52 12.62 -3.74
CA VAL A 101 11.07 12.88 -3.76
C VAL A 101 10.81 14.25 -3.14
N LYS A 102 10.38 15.22 -3.95
CA LYS A 102 10.05 16.59 -3.48
C LYS A 102 8.60 16.71 -3.05
N SER A 103 7.75 15.81 -3.55
CA SER A 103 6.36 16.15 -3.75
C SER A 103 5.48 14.89 -3.81
N LEU A 104 4.52 14.74 -2.90
CA LEU A 104 3.61 13.59 -2.82
C LEU A 104 2.19 13.98 -3.21
N TRP A 105 1.55 13.15 -4.02
CA TRP A 105 0.20 13.39 -4.50
C TRP A 105 -0.62 12.12 -4.61
N ILE A 106 -1.93 12.24 -4.36
CA ILE A 106 -2.91 11.26 -4.79
C ILE A 106 -3.74 11.88 -5.91
N TYR A 107 -3.94 11.15 -7.01
CA TYR A 107 -4.77 11.59 -8.11
C TYR A 107 -6.05 10.74 -8.20
N SER A 108 -7.21 11.38 -8.08
CA SER A 108 -8.51 10.76 -8.33
C SER A 108 -8.83 10.82 -9.81
N ILE A 109 -8.95 9.66 -10.45
CA ILE A 109 -9.20 9.57 -11.90
C ILE A 109 -10.61 10.05 -12.23
N LYS A 110 -11.63 9.54 -11.53
CA LYS A 110 -13.04 9.91 -11.80
C LYS A 110 -13.34 11.37 -11.52
N ASP A 111 -12.76 11.91 -10.45
CA ASP A 111 -12.95 13.32 -10.08
C ASP A 111 -11.97 14.25 -10.81
N ASN A 112 -11.04 13.72 -11.61
CA ASN A 112 -9.94 14.46 -12.27
C ASN A 112 -9.25 15.46 -11.32
N LYS A 113 -8.92 15.00 -10.10
CA LYS A 113 -8.48 15.89 -9.01
C LYS A 113 -7.21 15.37 -8.35
N LYS A 114 -6.24 16.28 -8.14
CA LYS A 114 -4.98 16.00 -7.45
C LYS A 114 -5.05 16.49 -6.00
N TYR A 115 -4.65 15.63 -5.06
CA TYR A 115 -4.64 15.91 -3.63
C TYR A 115 -3.20 15.91 -3.12
N ARG A 116 -2.79 17.03 -2.53
CA ARG A 116 -1.47 17.15 -1.93
C ARG A 116 -1.39 16.30 -0.66
N ILE A 117 -0.39 15.45 -0.57
CA ILE A 117 -0.01 14.78 0.67
C ILE A 117 1.31 15.38 1.15
N TYR A 118 1.41 15.66 2.44
CA TYR A 118 2.65 16.14 3.04
C TYR A 118 3.55 14.97 3.40
N LYS A 119 4.87 15.21 3.36
CA LYS A 119 5.84 14.27 3.93
C LYS A 119 5.55 14.08 5.42
N PRO A 120 5.78 12.87 5.96
CA PRO A 120 5.48 12.59 7.36
C PRO A 120 6.40 13.39 8.29
N SER A 121 5.83 13.92 9.36
CA SER A 121 6.60 14.40 10.52
C SER A 121 7.23 13.23 11.28
N LYS A 122 8.20 13.51 12.17
CA LYS A 122 8.82 12.47 13.02
C LYS A 122 7.79 11.64 13.82
N LYS A 123 6.74 12.29 14.34
CA LYS A 123 5.65 11.62 15.05
C LYS A 123 4.89 10.65 14.14
N GLU A 124 4.62 11.08 12.91
CA GLU A 124 3.89 10.27 11.94
C GLU A 124 4.72 9.10 11.39
N ILE A 125 6.03 9.26 11.26
CA ILE A 125 6.96 8.16 10.97
C ILE A 125 6.86 7.10 12.07
N LEU A 126 6.90 7.50 13.34
CA LEU A 126 6.75 6.58 14.46
C LEU A 126 5.39 5.86 14.46
N GLU A 127 4.31 6.55 14.09
CA GLU A 127 2.98 5.93 13.93
C GLU A 127 2.92 4.94 12.76
N PHE A 128 3.60 5.26 11.66
CA PHE A 128 3.75 4.39 10.50
C PHE A 128 4.52 3.11 10.90
N GLU A 129 5.68 3.25 11.56
CA GLU A 129 6.48 2.13 12.08
C GLU A 129 5.68 1.22 13.01
N LYS A 130 4.97 1.81 13.98
CA LYS A 130 4.08 1.06 14.88
C LYS A 130 2.98 0.32 14.12
N THR A 131 2.50 0.88 13.01
CA THR A 131 1.50 0.22 12.17
C THR A 131 2.11 -0.95 11.42
N LEU A 132 3.33 -0.82 10.90
CA LEU A 132 4.05 -1.93 10.28
C LEU A 132 4.35 -3.05 11.27
N GLU A 133 4.77 -2.73 12.49
CA GLU A 133 4.98 -3.74 13.52
C GLU A 133 3.69 -4.50 13.85
N LYS A 134 2.57 -3.79 14.00
CA LYS A 134 1.26 -4.42 14.20
C LYS A 134 0.89 -5.34 13.05
N TYR A 135 1.21 -4.95 11.82
CA TYR A 135 0.95 -5.77 10.64
C TYR A 135 1.82 -7.03 10.62
N ARG A 136 3.12 -6.92 10.93
CA ARG A 136 4.05 -8.06 10.95
C ARG A 136 3.76 -9.04 12.09
N LYS A 137 3.28 -8.55 13.23
CA LYS A 137 2.91 -9.36 14.41
C LYS A 137 1.45 -9.79 14.39
N PHE A 138 0.71 -9.45 13.32
CA PHE A 138 -0.71 -9.77 13.23
C PHE A 138 -0.92 -11.28 13.11
N ASP A 139 -1.78 -11.81 13.98
CA ASP A 139 -2.22 -13.20 13.95
C ASP A 139 -3.76 -13.22 14.01
N LEU A 140 -4.40 -14.00 13.13
CA LEU A 140 -5.85 -14.18 13.15
C LEU A 140 -6.32 -15.01 14.35
N LEU A 141 -5.46 -15.88 14.88
CA LEU A 141 -5.78 -16.80 15.98
C LEU A 141 -5.54 -16.18 17.38
N GLN A 142 -5.12 -14.90 17.43
CA GLN A 142 -4.91 -14.23 18.71
C GLN A 142 -6.23 -14.07 19.49
N LYS A 143 -6.19 -14.29 20.81
CA LYS A 143 -7.36 -14.29 21.71
C LYS A 143 -8.21 -13.02 21.69
N HIS A 144 -7.67 -11.88 21.25
CA HIS A 144 -8.32 -10.57 21.36
C HIS A 144 -8.51 -9.86 20.01
N TRP A 145 -8.54 -10.59 18.90
CA TRP A 145 -8.87 -9.99 17.62
C TRP A 145 -10.37 -9.70 17.49
N LYS A 146 -10.69 -8.56 16.87
CA LYS A 146 -12.07 -8.19 16.53
C LYS A 146 -12.12 -7.72 15.08
N GLN A 147 -13.10 -8.25 14.34
CA GLN A 147 -13.36 -7.82 12.97
C GLN A 147 -13.69 -6.32 12.87
N ASN A 148 -13.39 -5.73 11.72
CA ASN A 148 -13.89 -4.42 11.34
C ASN A 148 -15.14 -4.61 10.49
N ALA A 149 -16.32 -4.48 11.09
CA ALA A 149 -17.60 -4.75 10.43
C ALA A 149 -17.78 -3.98 9.12
N ASN A 150 -17.38 -2.70 9.06
CA ASN A 150 -17.48 -1.90 7.84
C ASN A 150 -16.60 -2.44 6.71
N LYS A 151 -15.39 -2.90 7.03
CA LYS A 151 -14.52 -3.53 6.02
C LYS A 151 -15.02 -4.90 5.60
N CYS A 152 -15.52 -5.69 6.55
CA CYS A 152 -15.99 -7.03 6.26
C CYS A 152 -17.29 -7.00 5.44
N LYS A 153 -18.19 -6.05 5.69
CA LYS A 153 -19.41 -5.86 4.90
C LYS A 153 -19.13 -5.64 3.41
N GLU A 154 -18.12 -4.83 3.10
CA GLU A 154 -17.69 -4.52 1.73
C GLU A 154 -16.66 -5.52 1.16
N CYS A 155 -16.28 -6.55 1.92
CA CYS A 155 -15.31 -7.54 1.47
C CYS A 155 -15.99 -8.52 0.50
N ILE A 156 -15.41 -8.72 -0.69
CA ILE A 156 -15.92 -9.68 -1.69
C ILE A 156 -15.89 -11.15 -1.21
N TYR A 157 -15.19 -11.43 -0.10
CA TYR A 157 -15.10 -12.74 0.52
C TYR A 157 -15.96 -12.85 1.79
N ASN A 158 -16.84 -11.89 2.07
CA ASN A 158 -17.63 -11.85 3.30
C ASN A 158 -18.48 -13.11 3.50
N GLU A 159 -19.08 -13.66 2.44
CA GLU A 159 -19.89 -14.88 2.45
C GLU A 159 -19.07 -16.15 2.72
N LEU A 160 -17.76 -16.11 2.49
CA LEU A 160 -16.84 -17.24 2.69
C LEU A 160 -15.95 -17.07 3.92
N CYS A 161 -16.13 -15.99 4.69
CA CYS A 161 -15.25 -15.64 5.79
C CYS A 161 -15.85 -16.11 7.11
N ASP A 162 -15.26 -17.15 7.72
CA ASP A 162 -15.68 -17.70 9.01
C ASP A 162 -15.65 -16.67 10.17
N TYR A 163 -14.92 -15.56 9.97
CA TYR A 163 -14.79 -14.48 10.96
C TYR A 163 -15.77 -13.33 10.75
N TYR A 164 -16.50 -13.30 9.63
CA TYR A 164 -17.48 -12.24 9.38
C TYR A 164 -18.77 -12.51 10.15
N ILE A 165 -18.97 -11.78 11.23
CA ILE A 165 -20.23 -11.79 11.97
C ILE A 165 -21.07 -10.66 11.36
N GLY A 166 -21.91 -11.01 10.37
CA GLY A 166 -22.86 -10.08 9.74
C GLY A 166 -23.99 -9.66 10.70
N GLU A 167 -24.94 -8.86 10.21
CA GLU A 167 -26.11 -8.40 11.00
C GLU A 167 -27.12 -9.53 11.30
N LYS A 168 -27.02 -10.69 10.61
CA LYS A 168 -27.77 -11.90 10.96
C LYS A 168 -26.95 -12.74 11.93
N THR A 169 -27.21 -12.56 13.21
CA THR A 169 -26.78 -13.46 14.29
C THR A 169 -27.26 -14.88 14.03
N GLU A 170 -26.38 -15.76 13.54
CA GLU A 170 -26.45 -17.22 13.79
C GLU A 170 -25.26 -18.01 13.20
N GLN A 171 -24.01 -17.56 13.37
CA GLN A 171 -22.85 -18.40 12.96
C GLN A 171 -21.68 -18.42 13.95
N LEU A 172 -21.96 -18.36 15.26
CA LEU A 172 -20.95 -18.63 16.29
C LEU A 172 -21.53 -19.51 17.41
N GLN A 173 -21.96 -20.72 17.05
CA GLN A 173 -22.10 -21.83 18.02
C GLN A 173 -21.34 -23.09 17.61
N LEU A 174 -20.71 -23.14 16.43
CA LEU A 174 -20.13 -24.39 15.91
C LEU A 174 -18.64 -24.62 16.26
N PHE A 175 -17.93 -23.65 16.83
CA PHE A 175 -16.48 -23.77 17.09
C PHE A 175 -16.05 -23.67 18.57
N ASN A 176 -16.98 -23.48 19.52
CA ASN A 176 -16.67 -23.43 20.96
C ASN A 176 -16.92 -24.76 21.71
N ASN A 177 -17.22 -25.85 20.99
CA ASN A 177 -17.40 -27.19 21.58
C ASN A 177 -16.34 -28.18 21.03
N LYS A 178 -15.05 -27.89 21.21
CA LYS A 178 -13.98 -28.90 21.22
C LYS A 178 -12.87 -28.50 22.18
#